data_AF-A0A0B6Z963-F1
#
_entry.id   AF-A0A0B6Z963-F1
#
_cell.length_a   1.000
_cell.length_b   1.000
_cell.length_c   1.000
_cell.angle_alpha   90.00
_cell.angle_beta   90.00
_cell.angle_gamma   90.00
#
_symmetry.space_group_name_H-M   'P 1'
#
loop_
_entity.id
_entity.type
_entity.pdbx_description
1 polymer ?
#
loop_
_entity_poly.entity_id
_entity_poly.type
_entity_poly.pdbx_seq_one_letter_code
_entity_poly.pdbx_strand_id
1 'polypeptide(L)' 'LQTLSLQVTSGSLLPKEWGHPRLNQEEVESLNRPITSSEIKAVIYSLPTNERPGPDGIMVEFYQMYKEEPV' A
#
# COMPACT_ATOMS: atom_id res chain seq x y z
N LEU A 1 -8.08 9.42 40.79
CA LEU A 1 -7.54 10.39 39.81
C LEU A 1 -6.04 10.41 39.97
N GLN A 2 -5.29 9.72 39.11
CA GLN A 2 -3.83 9.84 39.08
C GLN A 2 -3.44 10.47 37.76
N THR A 3 -3.07 11.75 37.83
CA THR A 3 -2.60 12.53 36.69
C THR A 3 -1.10 12.26 36.57
N LEU A 4 -0.70 11.39 35.63
CA LEU A 4 0.72 11.20 35.30
C LEU A 4 1.21 12.44 34.58
N SER A 5 2.07 13.22 35.25
CA SER A 5 2.72 14.39 34.69
C SER A 5 3.82 13.92 33.73
N LEU A 6 3.63 14.10 32.43
CA LEU A 6 4.69 13.91 31.45
C LEU A 6 5.67 15.08 31.61
N GLN A 7 6.87 14.80 32.13
CA GLN A 7 7.95 15.76 32.20
C GLN A 7 8.57 15.88 30.79
N VAL A 8 8.57 17.09 30.23
CA VAL A 8 9.30 17.41 28.99
C VAL A 8 10.78 17.46 29.33
N THR A 9 11.49 16.37 29.07
CA THR A 9 12.95 16.34 29.11
C THR A 9 13.47 16.98 27.83
N SER A 10 14.31 18.01 27.97
CA SER A 10 15.03 18.67 26.87
C SER A 10 16.06 17.69 26.27
N GLY A 11 15.59 16.80 25.42
CA GLY A 11 16.37 15.78 24.74
C GLY A 11 15.44 15.08 23.77
N SER A 12 15.19 15.72 22.63
CA SER A 12 14.31 15.25 21.58
C SER A 12 14.78 13.90 21.02
N LEU A 13 14.35 12.80 21.65
CA LEU A 13 14.39 11.45 21.13
C LEU A 13 13.20 11.20 20.19
N LEU A 14 12.94 12.13 19.27
CA LEU A 14 12.16 11.73 18.11
C LEU A 14 13.08 10.82 17.30
N PRO A 15 12.73 9.54 17.06
CA PRO A 15 13.52 8.71 16.17
C PRO A 15 13.60 9.47 14.86
N LYS A 16 14.84 9.79 14.49
CA LYS A 16 15.32 10.22 13.17
C LYS A 16 14.15 10.48 12.22
N GLU A 17 13.77 11.76 12.14
CA GLU A 17 12.96 12.38 11.09
C GLU A 17 12.25 11.35 10.23
N TRP A 18 10.94 11.13 10.40
CA TRP A 18 10.11 10.21 9.62
C TRP A 18 10.64 10.10 8.19
N GLY A 19 11.51 9.10 8.00
CA GLY A 19 12.48 9.17 6.93
C GLY A 19 11.72 8.82 5.69
N HIS A 20 11.27 9.83 4.95
CA HIS A 20 10.67 9.57 3.66
C HIS A 20 11.65 8.68 2.90
N PRO A 21 11.25 7.46 2.51
CA PRO A 21 12.12 6.59 1.75
C PRO A 21 12.57 7.40 0.53
N ARG A 22 13.88 7.60 0.40
CA ARG A 22 14.43 8.29 -0.76
C ARG A 22 14.35 7.31 -1.92
N LEU A 23 13.42 7.59 -2.82
CA LEU A 23 13.34 6.87 -4.08
C LEU A 23 14.57 7.21 -4.93
N ASN A 24 15.10 6.21 -5.61
CA ASN A 24 16.11 6.42 -6.62
C ASN A 24 15.47 6.94 -7.93
N GLN A 25 16.29 7.38 -8.87
CA GLN A 25 15.81 7.98 -10.12
C GLN A 25 14.95 6.99 -10.95
N GLU A 26 15.31 5.71 -10.98
CA GLU A 26 14.58 4.67 -11.71
C GLU A 26 13.21 4.40 -11.08
N GLU A 27 13.11 4.36 -9.75
CA GLU A 27 11.83 4.21 -9.04
C GLU A 27 10.90 5.39 -9.32
N VAL A 28 11.44 6.61 -9.33
CA VAL A 28 10.69 7.82 -9.69
C VAL A 28 10.18 7.74 -11.13
N GLU A 29 11.03 7.33 -12.07
CA GLU A 29 10.63 7.17 -13.49
C GLU A 29 9.57 6.08 -13.66
N SER A 30 9.72 4.96 -12.97
CA SER A 30 8.76 3.85 -13.00
C SER A 30 7.41 4.24 -12.41
N LEU A 31 7.37 5.06 -11.35
CA LEU A 31 6.11 5.56 -10.80
C LEU A 31 5.43 6.61 -11.69
N ASN A 32 6.21 7.33 -12.51
CA ASN A 32 5.68 8.34 -13.43
C ASN A 32 5.20 7.76 -14.77
N ARG A 33 5.58 6.53 -15.12
CA ARG A 33 5.10 5.89 -16.36
C ARG A 33 3.64 5.43 -16.20
N PRO A 34 2.86 5.34 -17.31
CA PRO A 34 1.52 4.80 -17.26
C PRO A 34 1.48 3.35 -16.75
N ILE A 35 0.47 3.02 -15.95
CA ILE A 35 0.20 1.65 -15.51
C ILE A 35 -0.45 0.89 -16.67
N THR A 36 0.10 -0.27 -17.01
CA THR A 36 -0.43 -1.13 -18.08
C THR A 36 -1.52 -2.05 -17.56
N SER A 37 -2.45 -2.43 -18.44
CA SER A 37 -3.52 -3.39 -18.09
C SER A 37 -2.95 -4.76 -17.69
N SER A 38 -1.81 -5.17 -18.26
CA SER A 38 -1.13 -6.42 -17.91
C SER A 38 -0.60 -6.42 -16.48
N GLU A 39 -0.06 -5.29 -16.00
CA GLU A 39 0.40 -5.18 -14.60
C GLU A 39 -0.76 -5.32 -13.62
N ILE A 40 -1.87 -4.65 -13.90
CA ILE A 40 -3.08 -4.74 -13.08
C ILE A 40 -3.59 -6.18 -13.04
N LYS A 41 -3.70 -6.83 -14.21
CA LYS A 41 -4.12 -8.24 -14.31
C LYS A 41 -3.19 -9.15 -13.53
N ALA A 42 -1.88 -9.01 -13.70
CA ALA A 42 -0.90 -9.85 -13.01
C ALA A 42 -1.06 -9.75 -11.48
N VAL A 43 -1.25 -8.55 -10.95
CA VAL A 43 -1.50 -8.35 -9.51
C VAL A 43 -2.79 -9.03 -9.09
N ILE A 44 -3.91 -8.78 -9.78
CA ILE A 44 -5.22 -9.37 -9.45
C ILE A 44 -5.19 -10.91 -9.46
N TYR A 45 -4.50 -11.52 -10.43
CA TYR A 45 -4.38 -12.98 -10.50
C TYR A 45 -3.40 -13.58 -9.48
N SER A 46 -2.49 -12.77 -8.94
CA SER A 46 -1.55 -13.20 -7.90
C SER A 46 -2.11 -13.10 -6.49
N LEU A 47 -3.21 -12.37 -6.30
CA LEU A 47 -3.88 -12.21 -5.01
C LEU A 47 -4.49 -13.53 -4.53
N PRO A 48 -4.47 -13.81 -3.21
CA PRO A 48 -5.05 -15.02 -2.66
C PRO A 48 -6.59 -15.00 -2.73
N THR A 49 -7.18 -15.99 -3.38
CA THR A 49 -8.62 -16.06 -3.67
C THR A 49 -9.51 -16.38 -2.47
N ASN A 50 -8.94 -16.95 -1.40
CA ASN A 50 -9.72 -17.49 -0.29
C ASN A 50 -9.62 -16.66 1.00
N GLU A 51 -9.14 -15.42 0.91
CA GLU A 51 -9.08 -14.54 2.06
C GLU A 51 -10.42 -13.86 2.33
N ARG A 52 -10.65 -13.56 3.60
CA ARG A 52 -11.83 -12.78 3.98
C ARG A 52 -11.77 -11.43 3.29
N PRO A 53 -12.90 -10.92 2.78
CA PRO A 53 -12.92 -9.59 2.19
C PRO A 53 -12.41 -8.57 3.20
N GLY A 54 -11.78 -7.51 2.70
CA GLY A 54 -11.33 -6.41 3.54
C GLY A 54 -12.51 -5.72 4.23
N PRO A 55 -12.24 -4.68 5.04
CA PRO A 55 -13.29 -3.85 5.65
C PRO A 55 -14.27 -3.23 4.64
N ASP A 56 -13.85 -3.15 3.38
CA ASP A 56 -14.62 -2.71 2.21
C ASP A 56 -15.60 -3.77 1.69
N GLY A 57 -15.47 -5.05 2.08
CA GLY A 57 -16.37 -6.12 1.70
C GLY A 57 -16.16 -6.66 0.28
N ILE A 58 -15.14 -6.17 -0.45
CA ILE A 58 -14.87 -6.56 -1.84
C ILE A 58 -13.97 -7.80 -1.85
N MET A 59 -14.39 -8.82 -2.56
CA MET A 59 -13.66 -10.06 -2.75
C MET A 59 -12.80 -10.01 -4.02
N VAL A 60 -11.68 -10.74 -4.07
CA VAL A 60 -10.79 -10.71 -5.24
C VAL A 60 -11.45 -11.28 -6.50
N GLU A 61 -12.41 -12.19 -6.33
CA GLU A 61 -13.24 -12.75 -7.40
C GLU A 61 -14.02 -11.66 -8.15
N PHE A 62 -14.36 -10.55 -7.50
CA PHE A 62 -14.98 -9.41 -8.15
C PHE A 62 -14.09 -8.83 -9.26
N TYR A 63 -12.79 -8.75 -9.01
CA TYR A 63 -11.82 -8.25 -9.99
C TYR A 63 -11.48 -9.30 -11.06
N GLN A 64 -11.56 -10.59 -10.72
CA GLN A 64 -11.34 -11.69 -11.67
C GLN A 64 -12.53 -11.91 -12.62
N MET A 65 -13.73 -11.44 -12.26
CA MET A 65 -14.94 -11.58 -13.08
C MET A 65 -14.81 -10.85 -14.42
N TYR A 66 -14.05 -9.76 -14.46
CA TYR A 66 -13.74 -9.01 -15.68
C TYR A 66 -12.47 -9.54 -16.33
N LYS A 67 -12.51 -10.79 -16.79
CA LYS A 67 -11.53 -11.26 -17.78
C LYS A 67 -11.93 -10.62 -19.09
N GLU A 68 -11.04 -9.86 -19.72
CA GLU A 68 -11.25 -9.43 -21.10
C GLU A 68 -11.63 -10.66 -21.94
N GLU A 69 -12.78 -10.59 -22.62
CA GLU A 69 -13.12 -11.54 -23.67
C GLU A 69 -11.93 -11.58 -24.66
N PRO A 70 -11.51 -12.77 -25.12
CA PRO A 70 -10.50 -12.84 -26.17
C PRO A 70 -11.05 -12.12 -27.41
N VAL A 71 -10.38 -11.05 -27.79
CA VAL A 71 -10.64 -10.28 -29.04
C VAL A 71 -10.16 -11.08 -30.24
#